data_AF-A0AAV1KPL4-F1
#
_entry.id   AF-A0AAV1KPL4-F1
#
_cell.length_a   1.000
_cell.length_b   1.000
_cell.length_c   1.000
_cell.angle_alpha   90.00
_cell.angle_beta   90.00
_cell.angle_gamma   90.00
#
_symmetry.space_group_name_H-M   'P 1'
#
loop_
_entity.id
_entity.type
_entity.pdbx_description
1 polymer ?
#
loop_
_entity_poly.entity_id
_entity_poly.type
_entity_poly.pdbx_seq_one_letter_code
_entity_poly.pdbx_strand_id
1 'polypeptide(L)' 'MFESKMIDKMTTLWTNFAKFGEPIPEVTKLLSLKWYPTNSTSPHAMVIDEELSTSHLWYSEALKYWRQVYSKYRRKI' A
#
# COMPACT_ATOMS: atom_id res chain seq x y z
N MET A 1 11.55 14.13 -16.45
CA MET A 1 12.48 13.97 -15.30
C MET A 1 11.78 13.29 -14.11
N PHE A 2 10.54 13.65 -13.81
CA PHE A 2 9.70 12.99 -12.79
C PHE A 2 9.24 11.57 -13.21
N GLU A 3 8.77 11.40 -14.46
CA GLU A 3 8.22 10.10 -14.89
C GLU A 3 9.27 8.98 -14.88
N SER A 4 10.50 9.25 -15.31
CA SER A 4 11.59 8.27 -15.26
C SER A 4 11.87 7.80 -13.83
N LYS A 5 11.90 8.70 -12.84
CA LYS A 5 12.05 8.33 -11.43
C LYS A 5 10.88 7.50 -10.93
N MET A 6 9.66 7.79 -11.37
CA MET A 6 8.48 7.00 -11.00
C MET A 6 8.53 5.59 -11.60
N ILE A 7 8.95 5.47 -12.86
CA ILE A 7 9.17 4.17 -13.53
C ILE A 7 10.21 3.35 -12.74
N ASP A 8 11.35 3.95 -12.40
CA ASP A 8 12.39 3.29 -11.63
C ASP A 8 11.90 2.84 -10.25
N LYS A 9 11.16 3.68 -9.53
CA LYS A 9 10.56 3.31 -8.23
C LYS A 9 9.62 2.12 -8.37
N MET A 10 8.66 2.20 -9.29
CA MET A 10 7.61 1.18 -9.44
C MET A 10 8.18 -0.16 -9.88
N THR A 11 9.08 -0.15 -10.87
CA THR A 11 9.73 -1.37 -11.35
C THR A 11 10.62 -2.00 -10.28
N THR A 12 11.36 -1.19 -9.51
CA THR A 12 12.18 -1.67 -8.39
C THR A 12 11.32 -2.28 -7.28
N LEU A 13 10.25 -1.61 -6.85
CA LEU A 13 9.32 -2.10 -5.84
C LEU A 13 8.75 -3.48 -6.21
N TRP A 14 8.22 -3.60 -7.44
CA TRP A 14 7.66 -4.86 -7.92
C TRP A 14 8.71 -5.96 -8.08
N THR A 15 9.90 -5.62 -8.55
CA THR A 15 11.00 -6.58 -8.71
C THR A 15 11.47 -7.11 -7.36
N ASN A 16 11.63 -6.23 -6.36
CA ASN A 16 12.00 -6.63 -5.01
C ASN A 16 10.95 -7.53 -4.38
N PHE A 17 9.67 -7.17 -4.51
CA PHE A 17 8.58 -8.01 -4.04
C PHE A 17 8.58 -9.40 -4.70
N ALA A 18 8.78 -9.48 -6.02
CA ALA A 18 8.84 -10.75 -6.73
C ALA A 18 10.03 -11.63 -6.32
N LYS A 19 11.18 -11.01 -5.99
CA LYS A 19 12.41 -11.73 -5.58
C LYS A 19 12.40 -12.15 -4.12
N PHE A 20 11.89 -11.30 -3.23
CA PHE A 20 12.14 -11.41 -1.79
C PHE A 20 10.85 -11.45 -0.95
N GLY A 21 9.69 -11.12 -1.53
CA GLY A 21 8.43 -10.95 -0.80
C GLY A 21 8.32 -9.63 -0.01
N GLU A 22 9.36 -8.82 0.02
CA GLU A 22 9.38 -7.48 0.65
C GLU A 22 9.66 -6.42 -0.44
N PRO A 23 8.78 -5.41 -0.65
CA PRO A 23 8.98 -4.40 -1.68
C PRO A 23 10.20 -3.48 -1.45
N ILE A 24 10.57 -3.25 -0.18
CA ILE A 24 11.69 -2.39 0.24
C ILE A 24 12.55 -3.16 1.25
N PRO A 25 13.38 -4.13 0.81
CA PRO A 25 14.23 -4.91 1.70
C PRO A 25 15.37 -4.06 2.31
N GLU A 26 15.82 -3.02 1.59
CA GLU A 26 16.83 -2.07 2.04
C GLU A 26 16.41 -0.64 1.67
N VAL A 27 16.63 0.31 2.59
CA VAL A 27 16.34 1.73 2.36
C VAL A 27 17.41 2.32 1.46
N THR A 28 17.00 2.93 0.36
CA THR A 28 17.90 3.54 -0.63
C THR A 28 17.51 4.99 -0.90
N LYS A 29 18.31 5.72 -1.68
CA LYS A 29 17.92 7.07 -2.13
C LYS A 29 16.64 7.08 -2.97
N LEU A 30 16.36 5.98 -3.70
CA LEU A 30 15.16 5.85 -4.53
C LEU A 30 13.93 5.45 -3.70
N LEU A 31 14.13 4.56 -2.73
CA LEU A 31 13.12 4.02 -1.82
C LEU A 31 13.51 4.39 -0.39
N SER A 32 13.28 5.65 -0.03
CA SER A 32 13.76 6.29 1.21
C SER A 32 12.91 5.98 2.46
N LEU A 33 11.89 5.14 2.33
CA LEU A 33 10.95 4.82 3.40
C LEU A 33 10.79 3.31 3.52
N LYS A 34 10.80 2.78 4.73
CA LYS A 34 10.51 1.35 4.95
C LYS A 34 9.02 1.08 4.78
N TRP A 35 8.67 0.07 3.96
CA TRP A 35 7.29 -0.37 3.77
C TRP A 35 6.95 -1.52 4.72
N TYR A 36 6.31 -1.19 5.85
CA TYR A 36 5.86 -2.20 6.80
C TYR A 36 4.60 -2.93 6.31
N PRO A 37 4.48 -4.25 6.57
CA PRO A 37 3.24 -4.98 6.32
C PRO A 37 2.06 -4.36 7.07
N THR A 38 0.90 -4.32 6.43
CA THR A 38 -0.33 -3.88 7.09
C THR A 38 -0.77 -4.89 8.16
N ASN A 39 -1.48 -4.43 9.18
CA ASN A 39 -2.16 -5.27 10.15
C ASN A 39 -3.68 -5.00 10.15
N SER A 40 -4.46 -5.87 10.81
CA SER A 40 -5.92 -5.77 10.83
C SER A 40 -6.46 -4.68 11.76
N THR A 41 -5.65 -4.19 12.71
CA THR A 41 -6.07 -3.23 13.73
C THR A 41 -5.85 -1.77 13.32
N SER A 42 -4.78 -1.50 12.57
CA SER A 42 -4.42 -0.20 12.04
C SER A 42 -3.79 -0.40 10.67
N PRO A 43 -4.61 -0.51 9.61
CA PRO A 43 -4.08 -0.71 8.28
C PRO A 43 -3.41 0.57 7.77
N HIS A 44 -2.25 0.40 7.14
CA HIS A 44 -1.49 1.48 6.50
C HIS A 44 -1.25 1.16 5.04
N ALA A 45 -1.38 2.17 4.20
CA ALA A 45 -1.01 2.13 2.80
C ALA A 45 0.29 2.91 2.58
N MET A 46 1.08 2.47 1.61
CA MET A 46 2.13 3.29 1.03
C MET A 46 1.49 4.24 0.02
N VAL A 47 1.75 5.54 0.18
CA VAL A 47 1.43 6.56 -0.80
C VAL A 47 2.65 6.68 -1.72
N ILE A 48 2.44 6.34 -2.98
CA ILE A 48 3.50 6.37 -4.00
C ILE A 48 3.38 7.68 -4.76
N ASP A 49 4.26 8.61 -4.45
CA ASP A 49 4.32 9.94 -5.07
C ASP A 49 5.80 10.35 -5.31
N GLU A 50 6.05 11.64 -5.57
CA GLU A 50 7.40 12.21 -5.65
C GLU A 50 8.26 11.81 -4.45
N GLU A 51 7.67 11.86 -3.26
CA GLU A 51 8.23 11.31 -2.03
C GLU A 51 7.34 10.18 -1.53
N LEU A 52 7.97 9.10 -1.07
CA LEU A 52 7.23 8.00 -0.45
C LEU A 52 6.77 8.42 0.93
N SER A 53 5.51 8.13 1.24
CA SER A 53 4.94 8.34 2.57
C SER A 53 4.00 7.20 2.94
N THR A 54 3.66 7.07 4.22
CA THR A 54 2.60 6.18 4.67
C THR A 54 1.38 6.97 5.08
N SER A 55 0.21 6.42 4.77
CA SER A 55 -1.07 6.95 5.24
C SER A 55 -1.87 5.84 5.88
N HIS A 56 -2.68 6.19 6.87
CA HIS A 56 -3.67 5.26 7.38
C HIS A 56 -4.66 4.93 6.26
N LEU A 57 -4.97 3.65 6.10
CA LEU A 57 -6.08 3.21 5.28
C LEU A 57 -7.35 3.62 6.01
N TRP A 58 -7.77 4.88 5.83
CA TRP A 58 -9.00 5.37 6.40
C TRP A 58 -10.12 4.48 5.87
N TYR A 59 -10.80 3.79 6.80
CA TYR A 59 -12.13 3.28 6.52
C TYR A 59 -13.02 4.51 6.27
N SER A 60 -13.07 4.95 5.02
CA SER A 60 -14.01 5.97 4.59
C SER A 60 -15.40 5.59 5.06
N GLU A 61 -16.25 6.58 5.34
CA GLU A 61 -17.63 6.29 5.74
C GLU A 61 -18.32 5.40 4.69
N ALA A 62 -17.97 5.57 3.41
CA ALA A 62 -18.37 4.67 2.34
C ALA A 62 -17.92 3.22 2.57
N LEU A 63 -16.65 2.95 2.88
CA LEU A 63 -16.15 1.60 3.17
C LEU A 63 -16.84 0.98 4.40
N LYS A 64 -17.08 1.77 5.45
CA LYS A 64 -17.82 1.31 6.64
C LYS A 64 -19.26 0.95 6.27
N TYR A 65 -19.92 1.82 5.51
CA TYR A 65 -21.28 1.61 5.02
C TYR A 65 -21.37 0.34 4.17
N TRP A 66 -20.49 0.19 3.17
CA TRP A 66 -20.45 -1.00 2.33
C TRP A 66 -20.20 -2.27 3.13
N ARG A 67 -19.31 -2.24 4.14
CA ARG A 67 -19.08 -3.37 5.05
C ARG A 67 -20.34 -3.73 5.84
N GLN A 68 -21.08 -2.74 6.32
CA GLN A 68 -22.34 -2.95 7.04
C GLN A 68 -23.42 -3.53 6.12
N VAL A 69 -23.63 -2.96 4.93
CA VAL A 69 -24.57 -3.45 3.92
C VAL A 69 -24.23 -4.89 3.55
N TYR A 70 -22.96 -5.17 3.24
CA TYR A 70 -22.51 -6.51 2.91
C TYR A 70 -22.76 -7.49 4.07
N SER A 71 -22.39 -7.14 5.30
CA SER A 71 -22.63 -7.99 6.47
C SER A 71 -24.12 -8.27 6.69
N LYS A 72 -24.99 -7.28 6.49
CA LYS A 72 -26.44 -7.39 6.72
C LYS A 72 -27.17 -8.21 5.66
N TYR A 73 -26.77 -8.09 4.39
CA TYR A 73 -27.53 -8.64 3.26
C TYR A 73 -26.82 -9.78 2.50
N ARG A 74 -25.55 -10.09 2.82
CA ARG A 74 -24.86 -11.23 2.20
C ARG A 74 -25.61 -12.53 2.54
N ARG A 75 -26.08 -13.23 1.51
CA ARG A 75 -26.61 -14.60 1.66
C ARG A 75 -25.53 -15.50 2.27
N LYS A 76 -25.85 -16.12 3.40
CA LYS A 76 -25.09 -17.27 3.91
C LYS A 76 -25.51 -18.47 3.06
N ILE A 77 -24.61 -18.94 2.21
CA ILE A 77 -24.72 -20.24 1.55
C ILE A 77 -24.35 -21.30 2.59
#